data_AF-A0AAU6ZYY2-F1
#
_entry.id   AF-A0AAU6ZYY2-F1
#
_cell.length_a   1.000
_cell.length_b   1.000
_cell.length_c   1.000
_cell.angle_alpha   90.00
_cell.angle_beta   90.00
_cell.angle_gamma   90.00
#
_symmetry.space_group_name_H-M   'P 1'
#
loop_
_entity.id
_entity.type
_entity.pdbx_description
1 polymer ?
#
loop_
_entity_poly.entity_id
_entity_poly.type
_entity_poly.pdbx_seq_one_letter_code
_entity_poly.pdbx_strand_id
1 'polypeptide(L)'
;MPDEEIVRRVAETSGLSEAEATRVVDDVIAWYAEPVEQFVRRRHAHHQTYGKRNEAIFDLVAAELAARVVAAPELSARQVRRIIYG
;
A
#
# COMPACT_ATOMS: atom_id res chain seq x y z
N MET A 1 -16.80 0.77 -7.56
CA MET A 1 -16.76 1.24 -8.94
C MET A 1 -15.69 2.30 -9.00
N PRO A 2 -14.66 2.11 -9.85
CA PRO A 2 -13.59 3.08 -10.00
C PRO A 2 -14.14 4.39 -10.57
N ASP A 3 -13.42 5.49 -10.35
CA ASP A 3 -13.81 6.80 -10.86
C ASP A 3 -13.86 6.78 -12.40
N GLU A 4 -15.01 7.17 -12.97
CA GLU A 4 -15.22 7.11 -14.42
C GLU A 4 -14.27 8.05 -15.18
N GLU A 5 -13.85 9.15 -14.56
CA GLU A 5 -12.89 10.09 -15.16
C GLU A 5 -11.51 9.45 -15.31
N ILE A 6 -11.04 8.71 -14.29
CA ILE A 6 -9.74 8.05 -14.37
C ILE A 6 -9.75 6.87 -15.34
N VAL A 7 -10.86 6.12 -15.41
CA VAL A 7 -11.02 5.02 -16.37
C VAL A 7 -10.96 5.54 -17.81
N ARG A 8 -11.72 6.61 -18.13
CA ARG A 8 -11.68 7.24 -19.45
C ARG A 8 -10.28 7.73 -19.79
N ARG A 9 -9.61 8.41 -18.86
CA ARG A 9 -8.24 8.92 -19.07
C ARG A 9 -7.24 7.79 -19.35
N VAL A 10 -7.34 6.69 -18.62
CA VAL A 10 -6.46 5.52 -18.83
C VAL A 10 -6.75 4.88 -20.19
N ALA A 11 -8.01 4.67 -20.56
CA ALA A 11 -8.38 4.13 -21.87
C ALA A 11 -7.82 4.98 -23.02
N GLU A 12 -8.02 6.30 -22.97
CA GLU A 12 -7.53 7.24 -24.00
C GLU A 12 -6.01 7.26 -24.13
N THR A 13 -5.28 7.23 -23.02
CA THR A 13 -3.81 7.37 -23.01
C THR A 13 -3.06 6.07 -23.26
N SER A 14 -3.71 4.92 -23.10
CA SER A 14 -3.09 3.59 -23.24
C SER A 14 -3.60 2.79 -24.45
N GLY A 15 -4.68 3.22 -25.09
CA GLY A 15 -5.35 2.48 -26.17
C GLY A 15 -6.14 1.26 -25.69
N LEU A 16 -6.30 1.09 -24.37
CA LEU A 16 -7.13 0.04 -23.78
C LEU A 16 -8.62 0.32 -24.02
N SER A 17 -9.42 -0.75 -24.11
CA SER A 17 -10.87 -0.62 -24.00
C SER A 17 -11.27 -0.12 -22.60
N GLU A 18 -12.45 0.48 -22.49
CA GLU A 18 -12.98 0.96 -21.21
C GLU A 18 -13.09 -0.17 -20.17
N ALA A 19 -13.44 -1.38 -20.60
CA ALA A 19 -13.49 -2.56 -19.74
C ALA A 19 -12.10 -2.99 -19.24
N GLU A 20 -11.07 -2.91 -20.07
CA GLU A 20 -9.69 -3.21 -19.66
C GLU A 20 -9.14 -2.13 -18.73
N ALA A 21 -9.36 -0.86 -19.06
CA ALA A 21 -8.99 0.26 -18.20
C ALA A 21 -9.65 0.17 -16.82
N THR A 22 -10.95 -0.20 -16.77
CA THR A 22 -11.67 -0.44 -15.51
C THR A 22 -10.96 -1.49 -14.65
N ARG A 23 -10.61 -2.65 -15.22
CA ARG A 23 -9.91 -3.72 -14.47
C ARG A 23 -8.56 -3.25 -13.94
N VAL A 24 -7.77 -2.56 -14.79
CA VAL A 24 -6.46 -2.05 -14.39
C VAL A 24 -6.59 -1.05 -13.24
N VAL A 25 -7.53 -0.12 -13.33
CA VAL A 25 -7.77 0.86 -12.26
C VAL A 25 -8.21 0.17 -10.98
N ASP A 26 -9.15 -0.78 -11.07
CA ASP A 26 -9.60 -1.55 -9.91
C ASP A 26 -8.45 -2.33 -9.26
N ASP A 27 -7.58 -2.97 -10.03
CA ASP A 27 -6.42 -3.71 -9.52
C ASP A 27 -5.43 -2.77 -8.79
N VAL A 28 -5.17 -1.59 -9.36
CA VAL A 28 -4.30 -0.58 -8.75
C VAL A 28 -4.92 -0.03 -7.47
N ILE A 29 -6.21 0.33 -7.49
CA ILE A 29 -6.93 0.80 -6.30
C ILE A 29 -6.92 -0.29 -5.23
N ALA A 30 -7.26 -1.54 -5.59
CA ALA A 30 -7.26 -2.66 -4.65
C ALA A 30 -5.88 -2.89 -4.03
N TRP A 31 -4.81 -2.79 -4.81
CA TRP A 31 -3.44 -2.87 -4.32
C TRP A 31 -3.13 -1.77 -3.29
N TYR A 32 -3.52 -0.52 -3.57
CA TYR A 32 -3.24 0.60 -2.66
C TYR A 32 -4.24 0.74 -1.51
N ALA A 33 -5.43 0.14 -1.60
CA ALA A 33 -6.47 0.14 -0.59
C ALA A 33 -6.17 -0.79 0.61
N GLU A 34 -5.02 -1.48 0.62
CA GLU A 34 -4.59 -2.28 1.78
C GLU A 34 -4.56 -1.40 3.05
N PRO A 35 -5.35 -1.74 4.10
CA PRO A 35 -5.36 -0.99 5.35
C PRO A 35 -3.96 -0.91 5.96
N VAL A 36 -3.64 0.24 6.59
CA VAL A 36 -2.33 0.51 7.18
C VAL A 36 -1.90 -0.62 8.13
N GLU A 37 -2.83 -1.15 8.92
CA GLU A 37 -2.58 -2.23 9.86
C GLU A 37 -2.17 -3.54 9.18
N GLN A 38 -2.86 -3.88 8.07
CA GLN A 38 -2.56 -5.09 7.30
C GLN A 38 -1.20 -4.97 6.61
N PHE A 39 -0.92 -3.80 6.03
CA PHE A 39 0.38 -3.49 5.42
C PHE A 39 1.52 -3.64 6.45
N VAL A 40 1.38 -3.02 7.62
CA VAL A 40 2.39 -3.07 8.70
C VAL A 40 2.67 -4.52 9.11
N ARG A 41 1.62 -5.33 9.31
CA ARG A 41 1.76 -6.74 9.71
C ARG A 41 2.44 -7.57 8.61
N ARG A 42 2.04 -7.39 7.34
CA ARG A 42 2.63 -8.10 6.19
C ARG A 42 4.10 -7.76 5.99
N ARG A 43 4.47 -6.48 6.08
CA ARG A 43 5.87 -6.04 5.94
C ARG A 43 6.74 -6.45 7.12
N HIS A 44 6.20 -6.41 8.35
CA HIS A 44 6.90 -6.96 9.52
C HIS A 44 7.22 -8.45 9.33
N ALA A 45 6.21 -9.26 8.96
CA ALA A 45 6.40 -10.68 8.72
C ALA A 45 7.46 -10.94 7.63
N HIS A 46 7.41 -10.20 6.52
CA HIS A 46 8.42 -10.27 5.47
C HIS A 46 9.83 -10.00 6.00
N HIS A 47 10.06 -8.88 6.69
CA HIS A 47 11.39 -8.54 7.19
C HIS A 47 11.88 -9.51 8.27
N GLN A 48 10.97 -10.07 9.07
CA GLN A 48 11.27 -11.10 10.05
C GLN A 48 11.73 -12.41 9.37
N THR A 49 11.07 -12.82 8.29
CA THR A 49 11.48 -13.99 7.47
C THR A 49 12.92 -13.84 6.96
N TYR A 50 13.34 -12.62 6.62
CA TYR A 50 14.71 -12.33 6.16
C TYR A 50 15.68 -11.91 7.29
N GLY A 51 15.34 -12.20 8.55
CA GLY A 51 16.27 -12.12 9.69
C GLY A 51 16.58 -10.71 10.21
N LYS A 52 15.78 -9.70 9.87
CA LYS A 52 16.00 -8.34 10.40
C LYS A 52 15.65 -8.26 11.88
N ARG A 53 16.40 -7.45 12.65
CA ARG A 53 16.11 -7.16 14.07
C ARG A 53 14.88 -6.25 14.18
N ASN A 54 14.03 -6.47 15.17
CA ASN A 54 12.76 -5.74 15.35
C ASN A 54 12.90 -4.21 15.31
N GLU A 55 13.91 -3.65 15.98
CA GLU A 55 14.15 -2.19 15.95
C GLU A 55 14.33 -1.68 14.52
N ALA A 56 15.14 -2.37 13.72
CA ALA A 56 15.35 -2.02 12.32
C ALA A 56 14.09 -2.24 11.47
N ILE A 57 13.24 -3.22 11.81
CA ILE A 57 11.98 -3.46 11.10
C ILE A 57 11.03 -2.28 11.27
N PHE A 58 10.93 -1.70 12.47
CA PHE A 58 10.02 -0.57 12.70
C PHE A 58 10.38 0.64 11.86
N ASP A 59 11.67 0.98 11.79
CA ASP A 59 12.16 2.09 10.96
C ASP A 59 11.95 1.83 9.46
N LEU A 60 12.19 0.59 9.01
CA LEU A 60 11.94 0.20 7.63
C LEU A 60 10.45 0.29 7.26
N VAL A 61 9.57 -0.20 8.11
CA VAL A 61 8.12 -0.14 7.87
C VAL A 61 7.62 1.31 7.89
N ALA A 62 8.15 2.16 8.78
CA ALA A 62 7.81 3.58 8.79
C ALA A 62 8.25 4.30 7.50
N ALA A 63 9.46 4.02 7.02
CA ALA A 63 9.96 4.57 5.75
C ALA A 63 9.13 4.06 4.55
N GLU A 64 8.75 2.79 4.54
CA GLU A 64 7.88 2.21 3.49
C GLU A 64 6.48 2.82 3.49
N LEU A 65 5.90 3.12 4.67
CA LEU A 65 4.61 3.81 4.80
C LEU A 65 4.67 5.23 4.23
N ALA A 66 5.75 5.98 4.50
CA ALA A 66 5.96 7.33 3.99
C ALA A 66 6.07 7.37 2.45
N ALA A 67 6.49 6.27 1.83
CA ALA A 67 6.62 6.16 0.37
C ALA A 67 5.33 5.69 -0.35
N ARG A 68 4.24 5.41 0.36
CA ARG A 68 2.99 4.94 -0.27
C ARG A 68 2.33 6.04 -1.08
N VAL A 69 1.87 5.67 -2.29
CA VAL A 69 1.19 6.56 -3.24
C VAL A 69 -0.09 7.17 -2.67
N VAL A 70 -0.86 6.37 -1.93
CA VAL A 70 -1.98 6.87 -1.12
C VAL A 70 -1.45 7.09 0.29
N ALA A 71 -1.42 8.36 0.70
CA ALA A 71 -0.78 8.80 1.93
C ALA A 71 -1.30 8.01 3.14
N ALA A 72 -0.45 7.13 3.67
CA ALA A 72 -0.64 6.65 5.02
C ALA A 72 -0.28 7.80 5.98
N PRO A 73 -1.01 7.99 7.09
CA PRO A 73 -0.59 8.94 8.12
C PRO A 73 0.84 8.60 8.57
N GLU A 74 1.65 9.62 8.84
CA GLU A 74 2.99 9.41 9.41
C GLU A 74 2.86 8.69 10.76
N LEU A 75 3.42 7.47 10.82
CA LEU A 75 3.41 6.66 12.03
C LEU A 75 4.79 6.66 12.68
N SER A 76 4.83 7.00 13.96
CA SER A 76 6.01 6.76 14.80
C SER A 76 6.27 5.26 14.99
N ALA A 77 7.51 4.88 15.26
CA ALA A 77 7.87 3.49 15.59
C ALA A 77 7.02 2.90 16.73
N ARG A 78 6.59 3.73 17.70
CA ARG A 78 5.69 3.32 18.78
C ARG A 78 4.30 2.97 18.28
N GLN A 79 3.73 3.72 17.32
CA GLN A 79 2.45 3.42 16.70
C GLN A 79 2.54 2.14 15.86
N VAL A 80 3.62 1.98 15.07
CA VAL A 80 3.89 0.74 14.31
C VAL A 80 3.95 -0.47 15.24
N ARG A 81 4.71 -0.37 16.34
CA ARG A 81 4.81 -1.43 17.36
C ARG A 81 3.43 -1.80 17.93
N ARG A 82 2.57 -0.82 18.21
CA ARG A 82 1.22 -1.04 18.74
C ARG A 82 0.32 -1.77 17.73
N ILE A 83 0.46 -1.51 16.44
CA ILE A 83 -0.29 -2.22 15.39
C ILE A 83 0.13 -3.69 15.27
N ILE A 84 1.42 -3.98 15.53
CA ILE A 84 1.99 -5.32 15.42
C ILE A 84 1.64 -6.19 16.64
N TYR A 85 1.72 -5.63 17.85
CA TYR A 85 1.60 -6.41 19.10
C TYR A 85 0.39 -6.04 19.98
N GLY A 86 -0.32 -4.96 19.68
CA GLY A 86 -1.55 -4.57 20.37
C GLY A 86 -2.77 -5.23 19.75
#